data_AF-A0A423J0N4-F1
#
_entry.id   AF-A0A423J0N4-F1
#
_cell.length_a   1.000
_cell.length_b   1.000
_cell.length_c   1.000
_cell.angle_alpha   90.00
_cell.angle_beta   90.00
_cell.angle_gamma   90.00
#
_symmetry.space_group_name_H-M   'P 1'
#
loop_
_entity.id
_entity.type
_entity.pdbx_description
1 polymer ?
#
loop_
_entity_poly.entity_id
_entity_poly.type
_entity_poly.pdbx_seq_one_letter_code
_entity_poly.pdbx_strand_id
1 'polypeptide(L)'
;MSLLYQDPSMSHEEATRLLASGVETNVAAALISIGLNEQDKTWAQNTCLKYLVSESESVAASAITAFGHIARRQGDLDLGAVLPALEKVKEKFPSLEGIVADTLDDIEVFT
;
A
#
# COMPACT_ATOMS: atom_id res chain seq x y z
N MET A 1 -17.49 -11.97 15.08
CA MET A 1 -16.27 -11.19 14.81
C MET A 1 -16.69 -9.72 14.82
N SER A 2 -16.18 -8.90 15.72
CA SER A 2 -16.49 -7.46 15.77
C SER A 2 -15.49 -6.71 14.90
N LEU A 3 -15.97 -5.89 13.97
CA LEU A 3 -15.14 -4.97 13.22
C LEU A 3 -14.89 -3.71 14.05
N LEU A 4 -13.64 -3.24 14.09
CA LEU A 4 -13.23 -2.03 14.78
C LEU A 4 -12.66 -1.05 13.75
N TYR A 5 -13.09 0.20 13.83
CA TYR A 5 -12.47 1.26 13.06
C TYR A 5 -11.19 1.72 13.76
N GLN A 6 -10.12 1.90 12.99
CA GLN A 6 -8.88 2.50 13.44
C GLN A 6 -8.60 3.71 12.54
N ASP A 7 -8.41 4.89 13.15
CA ASP A 7 -8.00 6.09 12.42
C ASP A 7 -6.58 5.87 11.85
N PRO A 8 -6.40 5.95 10.52
CA PRO A 8 -5.11 5.74 9.90
C PRO A 8 -4.21 6.99 9.92
N SER A 9 -4.65 8.11 10.50
CA SER A 9 -3.87 9.36 10.52
C SER A 9 -2.58 9.22 11.34
N MET A 10 -1.42 9.32 10.68
CA MET A 10 -0.09 9.31 11.32
C MET A 10 0.80 10.40 10.71
N SER A 11 1.79 10.88 11.46
CA SER A 11 2.85 11.71 10.88
C SER A 11 3.81 10.85 10.05
N HIS A 12 4.57 11.48 9.18
CA HIS A 12 5.64 10.83 8.40
C HIS A 12 6.63 10.08 9.31
N GLU A 13 7.05 10.71 10.41
CA GLU A 13 8.00 10.14 11.38
C GLU A 13 7.41 8.94 12.10
N GLU A 14 6.14 9.00 12.46
CA GLU A 14 5.43 7.89 13.10
C GLU A 14 5.28 6.70 12.15
N ALA A 15 4.82 6.94 10.91
CA ALA A 15 4.73 5.89 9.90
C ALA A 15 6.09 5.23 9.66
N THR A 16 7.16 6.03 9.51
CA THR A 16 8.53 5.53 9.32
C THR A 16 9.01 4.68 10.51
N ARG A 17 8.71 5.11 11.75
CA ARG A 17 9.03 4.34 12.96
C ARG A 17 8.29 2.99 12.98
N LEU A 18 7.02 2.96 12.60
CA LEU A 18 6.22 1.74 12.56
C LEU A 18 6.67 0.79 11.45
N LEU A 19 7.04 1.31 10.28
CA LEU A 19 7.66 0.54 9.19
C LEU A 19 8.96 -0.15 9.64
N ALA A 20 9.76 0.53 10.48
CA ALA A 20 11.01 0.00 11.01
C ALA A 20 10.83 -0.99 12.19
N SER A 21 9.62 -1.12 12.73
CA SER A 21 9.38 -1.95 13.92
C SER A 21 9.48 -3.45 13.66
N GLY A 22 9.33 -3.89 12.41
CA GLY A 22 9.29 -5.30 12.03
C GLY A 22 8.03 -6.06 12.48
N VAL A 23 7.10 -5.37 13.15
CA VAL A 23 5.81 -5.95 13.58
C VAL A 23 4.81 -5.78 12.44
N GLU A 24 4.30 -6.90 11.90
CA GLU A 24 3.46 -6.90 10.69
C GLU A 24 2.26 -5.94 10.78
N THR A 25 1.56 -5.92 11.91
CA THR A 25 0.40 -5.04 12.13
C THR A 25 0.78 -3.55 12.13
N ASN A 26 1.96 -3.20 12.67
CA ASN A 26 2.47 -1.84 12.64
C ASN A 26 2.85 -1.43 11.22
N VAL A 27 3.52 -2.32 10.49
CA VAL A 27 3.91 -2.09 9.09
C VAL A 27 2.68 -1.91 8.21
N ALA A 28 1.67 -2.78 8.35
CA ALA A 28 0.41 -2.69 7.63
C ALA A 28 -0.30 -1.35 7.91
N ALA A 29 -0.47 -0.98 9.18
CA ALA A 29 -1.10 0.28 9.55
C ALA A 29 -0.35 1.51 9.01
N ALA A 30 0.99 1.47 9.02
CA ALA A 30 1.81 2.54 8.45
C ALA A 30 1.65 2.66 6.93
N LEU A 31 1.60 1.55 6.19
CA LEU A 31 1.39 1.56 4.73
C LEU A 31 0.03 2.17 4.36
N ILE A 32 -1.03 1.79 5.07
CA ILE A 32 -2.36 2.40 4.89
C ILE A 32 -2.33 3.90 5.19
N SER A 33 -1.66 4.30 6.29
CA SER A 33 -1.48 5.71 6.63
C SER A 33 -0.75 6.48 5.54
N ILE A 34 0.33 5.92 4.99
CA ILE A 34 1.12 6.52 3.92
C ILE A 34 0.26 6.75 2.69
N GLY A 35 -0.48 5.74 2.23
CA GLY A 35 -1.36 5.89 1.08
C GLY A 35 -2.41 6.99 1.27
N LEU A 36 -2.99 7.10 2.47
CA LEU A 36 -4.05 8.05 2.79
C LEU A 36 -3.58 9.46 3.16
N ASN A 37 -2.34 9.63 3.65
CA ASN A 37 -1.93 10.89 4.28
C ASN A 37 -0.61 11.46 3.77
N GLU A 38 0.31 10.64 3.27
CA GLU A 38 1.64 11.11 2.88
C GLU A 38 1.55 12.16 1.75
N GLN A 39 2.38 13.20 1.85
CA GLN A 39 2.47 14.31 0.90
C GLN A 39 3.58 14.08 -0.12
N ASP A 40 4.69 13.43 0.28
CA ASP A 40 5.73 13.02 -0.67
C ASP A 40 5.29 11.75 -1.42
N LYS A 41 4.66 11.97 -2.58
CA LYS A 41 4.15 10.90 -3.45
C LYS A 41 5.23 9.94 -3.94
N THR A 42 6.43 10.46 -4.23
CA THR A 42 7.53 9.65 -4.75
C THR A 42 8.04 8.73 -3.66
N TRP A 43 8.20 9.28 -2.44
CA TRP A 43 8.56 8.48 -1.28
C TRP A 43 7.47 7.47 -0.91
N ALA A 44 6.19 7.85 -0.95
CA ALA A 44 5.06 6.98 -0.64
C ALA A 44 5.02 5.77 -1.58
N GLN A 45 5.08 5.99 -2.90
CA GLN A 45 5.11 4.92 -3.89
C GLN A 45 6.32 4.00 -3.71
N ASN A 46 7.53 4.57 -3.60
CA ASN A 46 8.75 3.79 -3.48
C ASN A 46 8.76 2.95 -2.19
N THR A 47 8.17 3.48 -1.12
CA THR A 47 7.97 2.75 0.13
C THR A 47 6.99 1.59 -0.06
N CYS A 48 5.85 1.82 -0.70
CA CYS A 48 4.89 0.75 -0.99
C CYS A 48 5.52 -0.35 -1.87
N LEU A 49 6.27 0.02 -2.92
CA LEU A 49 7.01 -0.92 -3.77
C LEU A 49 8.01 -1.78 -2.97
N LYS A 50 8.72 -1.17 -2.01
CA LYS A 50 9.65 -1.88 -1.14
C LYS A 50 8.95 -2.93 -0.26
N TYR A 51 7.77 -2.64 0.26
CA TYR A 51 7.04 -3.56 1.14
C TYR A 51 6.16 -4.55 0.38
N LEU A 52 5.91 -4.32 -0.91
CA LEU A 52 5.18 -5.22 -1.78
C LEU A 52 5.86 -6.60 -1.91
N VAL A 53 7.19 -6.65 -1.79
CA VAL A 53 7.97 -7.90 -1.82
C VAL A 53 8.05 -8.63 -0.47
N SER A 54 7.32 -8.16 0.55
CA SER A 54 7.27 -8.78 1.89
C SER A 54 6.85 -10.25 1.83
N GLU A 55 7.34 -11.06 2.77
CA GLU A 55 6.86 -12.44 2.99
C GLU A 55 5.53 -12.49 3.74
N SER A 56 5.12 -11.40 4.39
CA SER A 56 3.80 -11.31 5.02
C SER A 56 2.76 -10.85 4.00
N GLU A 57 1.78 -11.71 3.76
CA GLU A 57 0.62 -11.43 2.90
C GLU A 57 -0.14 -10.18 3.37
N SER A 58 -0.26 -9.96 4.68
CA SER A 58 -0.97 -8.78 5.23
C SER A 58 -0.24 -7.46 4.94
N VAL A 59 1.09 -7.48 4.95
CA VAL A 59 1.94 -6.34 4.60
C VAL A 59 1.87 -6.09 3.10
N ALA A 60 1.95 -7.13 2.27
CA ALA A 60 1.81 -7.00 0.82
C ALA A 60 0.42 -6.45 0.45
N ALA A 61 -0.65 -6.98 1.04
CA ALA A 61 -2.02 -6.49 0.85
C ALA A 61 -2.14 -5.00 1.19
N SER A 62 -1.55 -4.58 2.32
CA SER A 62 -1.59 -3.16 2.74
C SER A 62 -0.81 -2.25 1.80
N ALA A 63 0.31 -2.72 1.24
CA ALA A 63 1.05 -1.98 0.21
C ALA A 63 0.25 -1.85 -1.10
N ILE A 64 -0.48 -2.91 -1.50
CA ILE A 64 -1.37 -2.87 -2.67
C ILE A 64 -2.47 -1.83 -2.48
N THR A 65 -3.22 -1.91 -1.38
CA THR A 65 -4.28 -0.95 -1.05
C THR A 65 -3.76 0.49 -0.97
N ALA A 66 -2.55 0.69 -0.46
CA ALA A 66 -1.94 2.01 -0.41
C ALA A 66 -1.71 2.62 -1.82
N PHE A 67 -1.41 1.82 -2.86
CA PHE A 67 -1.33 2.34 -4.23
C PHE A 67 -2.67 2.89 -4.72
N GLY A 68 -3.78 2.19 -4.44
CA GLY A 68 -5.12 2.69 -4.78
C GLY A 68 -5.39 4.04 -4.11
N HIS A 69 -5.05 4.18 -2.83
CA HIS A 69 -5.16 5.46 -2.13
C HIS A 69 -4.28 6.57 -2.73
N ILE A 70 -3.04 6.26 -3.12
CA ILE A 70 -2.15 7.22 -3.79
C ILE A 70 -2.75 7.65 -5.13
N ALA A 71 -3.20 6.70 -5.97
CA ALA A 71 -3.85 6.97 -7.25
C ALA A 71 -5.03 7.94 -7.05
N ARG A 72 -5.96 7.60 -6.15
CA ARG A 72 -7.15 8.41 -5.85
C ARG A 72 -6.85 9.83 -5.37
N ARG A 73 -5.78 10.01 -4.59
CA ARG A 73 -5.44 11.31 -3.98
C ARG A 73 -4.58 12.19 -4.87
N GLN A 74 -3.67 11.59 -5.63
CA GLN A 74 -2.54 12.30 -6.23
C GLN A 74 -2.40 12.07 -7.74
N GLY A 75 -3.04 11.03 -8.29
CA GLY A 75 -3.14 10.76 -9.73
C GLY A 75 -1.82 10.63 -10.49
N ASP A 76 -0.70 10.36 -9.78
CA ASP A 76 0.62 10.27 -10.38
C ASP A 76 1.39 9.12 -9.73
N LEU A 77 1.31 7.96 -10.39
CA LEU A 77 2.09 6.76 -10.09
C LEU A 77 2.96 6.43 -11.30
N ASP A 78 4.18 5.96 -11.06
CA ASP A 78 5.02 5.32 -12.08
C ASP A 78 4.45 3.94 -12.40
N LEU A 79 3.53 3.91 -13.37
CA LEU A 79 2.88 2.69 -13.83
C LEU A 79 3.86 1.67 -14.41
N GLY A 80 5.02 2.13 -14.91
CA GLY A 80 6.08 1.25 -15.39
C GLY A 80 6.71 0.42 -14.28
N ALA A 81 6.74 0.93 -13.05
CA ALA A 81 7.18 0.22 -11.88
C ALA A 81 6.05 -0.53 -11.15
N VAL A 82 4.88 0.12 -11.00
CA VAL A 82 3.77 -0.40 -10.17
C VAL A 82 3.07 -1.59 -10.82
N LEU A 83 2.70 -1.52 -12.11
CA LEU A 83 1.91 -2.59 -12.75
C LEU A 83 2.65 -3.94 -12.78
N PRO A 84 3.95 -4.01 -13.17
CA PRO A 84 4.67 -5.27 -13.13
C PRO A 84 4.86 -5.81 -11.72
N ALA A 85 4.90 -4.93 -10.71
CA ALA A 85 5.04 -5.33 -9.32
C ALA A 85 3.75 -5.94 -8.76
N LEU A 86 2.58 -5.41 -9.14
CA LEU A 86 1.27 -5.97 -8.80
C LEU A 86 1.07 -7.37 -9.40
N GLU A 87 1.48 -7.59 -10.66
CA GLU A 87 1.40 -8.92 -11.27
C GLU A 87 2.27 -9.95 -10.54
N LYS A 88 3.50 -9.59 -10.15
CA LYS A 88 4.37 -10.48 -9.36
C LYS A 88 3.75 -10.84 -7.99
N VAL A 89 3.00 -9.92 -7.38
CA VAL A 89 2.30 -10.23 -6.12
C VAL A 89 1.18 -11.23 -6.33
N LYS A 90 0.42 -11.14 -7.42
CA LYS A 90 -0.63 -12.14 -7.72
C LYS A 90 -0.05 -13.54 -7.86
N GLU A 91 1.14 -13.67 -8.45
CA GLU A 91 1.85 -14.95 -8.54
C GLU A 91 2.26 -15.49 -7.16
N LYS A 92 2.74 -14.61 -6.27
CA LYS A 92 3.19 -14.97 -4.91
C LYS A 92 2.03 -15.27 -3.96
N PHE A 93 0.99 -14.44 -4.00
CA PHE A 93 -0.18 -14.49 -3.13
C PHE A 93 -1.46 -14.46 -3.97
N PRO A 94 -1.89 -15.61 -4.52
CA PRO A 94 -3.11 -15.69 -5.33
C PRO A 94 -4.38 -15.22 -4.59
N SER A 95 -4.40 -15.30 -3.26
CA SER A 95 -5.47 -14.77 -2.40
C SER A 95 -5.67 -13.26 -2.50
N LEU A 96 -4.66 -12.51 -2.93
CA LEU A 96 -4.70 -11.06 -3.07
C LEU A 96 -5.25 -10.59 -4.43
N GLU A 97 -5.67 -11.51 -5.32
CA GLU A 97 -6.18 -11.18 -6.65
C GLU A 97 -7.29 -10.12 -6.62
N GLY A 98 -8.24 -10.23 -5.68
CA GLY A 98 -9.32 -9.24 -5.53
C GLY A 98 -8.81 -7.86 -5.14
N ILE A 99 -7.85 -7.77 -4.21
CA ILE A 99 -7.29 -6.49 -3.75
C ILE A 99 -6.47 -5.83 -4.87
N VAL A 100 -5.77 -6.64 -5.66
CA VAL A 100 -5.05 -6.15 -6.84
C VAL A 100 -6.02 -5.64 -7.91
N ALA A 101 -7.11 -6.36 -8.18
CA ALA A 101 -8.14 -5.90 -9.10
C ALA A 101 -8.75 -4.54 -8.67
N ASP A 102 -9.17 -4.42 -7.41
CA ASP A 102 -9.71 -3.16 -6.87
C ASP A 102 -8.69 -2.00 -7.00
N THR A 103 -7.41 -2.29 -6.80
CA THR A 103 -6.34 -1.29 -6.91
C THR A 103 -6.07 -0.90 -8.37
N LEU A 104 -6.16 -1.85 -9.31
CA LEU A 104 -6.03 -1.56 -10.74
C LEU A 104 -7.20 -0.70 -11.22
N ASP A 105 -8.41 -0.95 -10.74
CA ASP A 105 -9.59 -0.12 -11.02
C ASP A 105 -9.37 1.32 -10.49
N ASP A 106 -8.83 1.48 -9.28
CA ASP A 106 -8.45 2.80 -8.76
C ASP A 106 -7.38 3.48 -9.62
N ILE A 107 -6.36 2.74 -10.08
CA ILE A 107 -5.33 3.31 -10.95
C ILE A 107 -5.93 3.77 -12.28
N GLU A 108 -6.76 2.93 -12.94
CA GLU A 108 -7.39 3.24 -14.22
C GLU A 108 -8.30 4.48 -14.14
N VAL A 109 -9.04 4.64 -13.04
CA VAL A 109 -9.96 5.76 -12.87
C VAL A 109 -9.24 7.09 -12.59
N PHE A 110 -8.07 7.05 -11.93
CA PHE A 110 -7.46 8.25 -11.35
C PHE A 110 -6.06 8.62 -11.89
N THR A 111 -5.41 7.80 -12.72
CA THR A 111 -4.05 8.06 -13.29
C THR A 111 -4.06 7.94 -14.81
#